data_AF-A0A1G1CDC6-F1
#
_entry.id   AF-A0A1G1CDC6-F1
#
_cell.length_a   1.000
_cell.length_b   1.000
_cell.length_c   1.000
_cell.angle_alpha   90.00
_cell.angle_beta   90.00
_cell.angle_gamma   90.00
#
_symmetry.space_group_name_H-M   'P 1'
#
loop_
_entity.id
_entity.type
_entity.pdbx_description
1 polymer ?
#
loop_
_entity_poly.entity_id
_entity_poly.type
_entity_poly.pdbx_seq_one_letter_code
_entity_poly.pdbx_strand_id
1 'polypeptide(L)'
;MWRDALRDWAGIRDPGRRAETFVACHLLKAVEGWTDLGYGEFELYYLRDKEKREVDFLVTRDRKPWFLVEVKAADTHLSSALAHFQARTGAAHAFQVVSEIPYVSADCFAAGGRPLVVPARRFLSHSCCETWSAATS
;
A
#
# COMPACT_ATOMS: atom_id res chain seq x y z
N MET A 1 -14.92 14.11 1.20
CA MET A 1 -13.90 15.07 1.68
C MET A 1 -12.46 14.61 1.39
N TRP A 2 -12.08 13.33 1.51
CA TRP A 2 -10.74 12.84 1.07
C TRP A 2 -10.67 12.39 -0.40
N ARG A 3 -11.78 11.84 -0.93
CA ARG A 3 -11.88 11.38 -2.33
C ARG A 3 -11.74 12.53 -3.35
N ASP A 4 -12.05 13.75 -2.93
CA ASP A 4 -11.99 14.95 -3.79
C ASP A 4 -10.54 15.41 -4.04
N ALA A 5 -9.61 15.15 -3.10
CA ALA A 5 -8.19 15.47 -3.26
C ALA A 5 -7.46 14.57 -4.27
N LEU A 6 -8.00 13.37 -4.56
CA LEU A 6 -7.42 12.42 -5.51
C LEU A 6 -7.58 12.86 -6.99
N ARG A 7 -8.48 13.80 -7.28
CA ARG A 7 -8.77 14.25 -8.65
C ARG A 7 -7.87 15.37 -9.16
N ASP A 8 -7.18 16.10 -8.29
CA ASP A 8 -6.35 17.26 -8.66
C ASP A 8 -4.84 16.98 -8.50
N TRP A 9 -4.37 15.91 -9.15
CA TRP A 9 -2.97 15.48 -9.09
C TRP A 9 -2.00 16.50 -9.70
N ALA A 10 -2.48 17.31 -10.66
CA ALA A 10 -1.65 18.23 -11.45
C ALA A 10 -1.12 19.41 -10.62
N GLY A 11 -1.76 19.73 -9.50
CA GLY A 11 -1.36 20.83 -8.61
C GLY A 11 -0.26 20.47 -7.60
N ILE A 12 0.03 19.18 -7.38
CA ILE A 12 0.96 18.73 -6.33
C ILE A 12 2.40 18.86 -6.83
N ARG A 13 3.10 19.89 -6.35
CA ARG A 13 4.52 20.17 -6.67
C ARG A 13 5.51 19.34 -5.86
N ASP A 14 5.11 18.89 -4.66
CA ASP A 14 5.96 18.08 -3.80
C ASP A 14 6.07 16.63 -4.32
N PRO A 15 7.29 16.15 -4.66
CA PRO A 15 7.46 14.81 -5.22
C PRO A 15 6.98 13.68 -4.31
N GLY A 16 7.14 13.84 -2.98
CA GLY A 16 6.69 12.86 -1.99
C GLY A 16 5.17 12.72 -1.97
N ARG A 17 4.46 13.84 -1.78
CA ARG A 17 2.99 13.87 -1.81
C ARG A 17 2.41 13.42 -3.15
N ARG A 18 3.11 13.69 -4.26
CA ARG A 18 2.70 13.21 -5.57
C ARG A 18 2.81 11.68 -5.66
N ALA A 19 3.89 11.10 -5.13
CA ALA A 19 4.06 9.65 -5.08
C ALA A 19 3.00 9.00 -4.17
N GLU A 20 2.77 9.54 -2.97
CA GLU A 20 1.72 9.09 -2.05
C GLU A 20 0.33 9.13 -2.71
N THR A 21 -0.02 10.25 -3.34
CA THR A 21 -1.30 10.43 -4.04
C THR A 21 -1.44 9.45 -5.20
N PHE A 22 -0.36 9.22 -5.95
CA PHE A 22 -0.36 8.27 -7.06
C PHE A 22 -0.61 6.83 -6.57
N VAL A 23 0.08 6.40 -5.51
CA VAL A 23 -0.13 5.09 -4.88
C VAL A 23 -1.56 4.98 -4.33
N ALA A 24 -2.08 6.03 -3.68
CA ALA A 24 -3.45 6.08 -3.16
C ALA A 24 -4.49 5.85 -4.27
N CYS A 25 -4.37 6.55 -5.41
CA CYS A 25 -5.27 6.40 -6.55
C CYS A 25 -5.27 4.98 -7.10
N HIS A 26 -4.09 4.38 -7.23
CA HIS A 26 -3.94 3.01 -7.71
C HIS A 26 -4.53 1.99 -6.74
N LEU A 27 -4.26 2.14 -5.43
CA LEU A 27 -4.84 1.28 -4.40
C LEU A 27 -6.36 1.39 -4.37
N LEU A 28 -6.91 2.61 -4.45
CA LEU A 28 -8.35 2.82 -4.46
C LEU A 28 -9.00 2.11 -5.65
N LYS A 29 -8.44 2.28 -6.85
CA LYS A 29 -8.93 1.57 -8.04
C LYS A 29 -8.83 0.04 -7.90
N ALA A 30 -7.76 -0.46 -7.28
CA ALA A 30 -7.56 -1.88 -7.08
C ALA A 30 -8.58 -2.47 -6.09
N VAL A 31 -8.79 -1.84 -4.91
CA VAL A 31 -9.75 -2.33 -3.91
C VAL A 31 -11.18 -2.29 -4.42
N GLU A 32 -11.57 -1.24 -5.16
CA GLU A 32 -12.87 -1.15 -5.83
C GLU A 32 -13.01 -2.27 -6.87
N GLY A 33 -12.00 -2.44 -7.73
CA GLY A 33 -12.01 -3.50 -8.75
C GLY A 33 -12.07 -4.92 -8.17
N TRP A 34 -11.33 -5.22 -7.09
CA TRP A 34 -11.37 -6.54 -6.46
C TRP A 34 -12.72 -6.85 -5.80
N THR A 35 -13.34 -5.83 -5.21
CA THR A 35 -14.68 -5.95 -4.61
C THR A 35 -15.73 -6.16 -5.69
N ASP A 36 -15.70 -5.38 -6.77
CA ASP A 36 -16.62 -5.50 -7.90
C ASP A 36 -16.51 -6.86 -8.63
N LEU A 37 -15.31 -7.44 -8.67
CA LEU A 37 -15.06 -8.78 -9.23
C LEU A 37 -15.46 -9.92 -8.28
N GLY A 38 -15.87 -9.62 -7.05
CA GLY A 38 -16.33 -10.60 -6.07
C GLY A 38 -15.22 -11.37 -5.36
N TYR A 39 -14.00 -10.83 -5.26
CA TYR A 39 -12.88 -11.48 -4.58
C TYR A 39 -12.88 -11.34 -3.05
N GLY A 40 -13.85 -10.58 -2.52
CA GLY A 40 -14.00 -10.23 -1.11
C GLY A 40 -14.35 -8.76 -0.96
N GLU A 41 -14.64 -8.32 0.26
CA GLU A 41 -14.88 -6.91 0.57
C GLU A 41 -13.54 -6.23 0.90
N PHE A 42 -13.06 -5.35 0.01
CA PHE A 42 -11.80 -4.64 0.20
C PHE A 42 -12.02 -3.17 0.52
N GLU A 43 -11.29 -2.67 1.52
CA GLU A 43 -11.36 -1.27 1.93
C GLU A 43 -9.97 -0.69 2.13
N LEU A 44 -9.85 0.62 1.90
CA LEU A 44 -8.61 1.38 2.02
C LEU A 44 -8.75 2.42 3.16
N TYR A 45 -7.80 2.41 4.09
CA TYR A 45 -7.78 3.25 5.28
C TYR A 45 -6.46 4.00 5.41
N TYR A 46 -6.49 5.19 6.02
CA TYR A 46 -5.31 5.87 6.55
C TYR A 46 -5.09 5.45 8.01
N LEU A 47 -3.84 5.21 8.41
CA LEU A 47 -3.55 4.71 9.76
C LEU A 47 -2.66 5.69 10.54
N ARG A 48 -3.19 6.19 11.65
CA ARG A 48 -2.48 7.08 12.59
C ARG A 48 -2.82 6.70 14.02
N ASP A 49 -1.84 6.75 14.91
CA ASP A 49 -2.05 6.54 16.34
C ASP A 49 -1.96 7.84 17.18
N LYS A 50 -2.22 7.68 18.49
CA LYS A 50 -2.18 8.79 19.47
C LYS A 50 -0.77 9.35 19.69
N GLU A 51 0.27 8.58 19.39
CA GLU A 51 1.67 8.99 19.47
C GLU A 51 2.13 9.70 18.18
N LYS A 52 1.19 9.96 17.26
CA LYS A 52 1.41 10.61 15.96
C LYS A 52 2.33 9.81 15.02
N ARG A 53 2.42 8.48 15.21
CA ARG A 53 3.00 7.59 14.19
C ARG A 53 1.97 7.38 13.09
N GLU A 54 2.45 7.34 11.85
CA GLU A 54 1.62 7.24 10.66
C GLU A 54 2.16 6.13 9.75
N VAL A 55 1.24 5.44 9.08
CA VAL A 55 1.49 4.64 7.88
C VAL A 55 0.45 5.08 6.87
N ASP A 56 0.87 5.32 5.63
CA ASP A 56 0.02 5.99 4.64
C ASP A 56 -1.26 5.22 4.38
N PHE A 57 -1.18 3.89 4.25
CA PHE A 57 -2.35 3.07 3.95
C PHE A 57 -2.40 1.73 4.68
N LEU A 58 -3.62 1.32 5.01
CA LEU A 58 -4.00 -0.04 5.40
C LEU A 58 -5.08 -0.52 4.43
N VAL A 59 -4.86 -1.69 3.83
CA VAL A 59 -5.88 -2.41 3.06
C VAL A 59 -6.43 -3.55 3.92
N THR A 60 -7.76 -3.63 4.02
CA THR A 60 -8.46 -4.77 4.62
C THR A 60 -9.08 -5.64 3.55
N ARG A 61 -9.29 -6.91 3.90
CA ARG A 61 -10.11 -7.86 3.15
C ARG A 61 -11.07 -8.54 4.12
N ASP A 62 -12.35 -8.50 3.82
CA ASP A 62 -13.42 -9.07 4.66
C ASP A 62 -13.32 -8.59 6.12
N ARG A 63 -13.05 -7.28 6.28
CA ARG A 63 -12.83 -6.58 7.56
C ARG A 63 -11.61 -7.05 8.37
N LYS A 64 -10.69 -7.78 7.75
CA LYS A 64 -9.41 -8.19 8.36
C LYS A 64 -8.24 -7.41 7.73
N PRO A 65 -7.29 -6.88 8.53
CA PRO A 65 -6.07 -6.26 8.00
C PRO A 65 -5.33 -7.21 7.05
N TRP A 66 -5.11 -6.79 5.80
CA TRP A 66 -4.43 -7.61 4.81
C TRP A 66 -3.00 -7.14 4.59
N PHE A 67 -2.82 -5.88 4.20
CA PHE A 67 -1.48 -5.31 4.08
C PHE A 67 -1.40 -3.82 4.39
N LEU A 68 -0.22 -3.40 4.83
CA LEU A 68 0.14 -2.01 5.08
C LEU A 68 1.03 -1.46 3.96
N VAL A 69 0.92 -0.16 3.68
CA VAL A 69 1.76 0.54 2.70
C VAL A 69 2.26 1.85 3.28
N GLU A 70 3.58 2.05 3.21
CA GLU A 70 4.25 3.33 3.44
C GLU A 70 5.00 3.72 2.17
N VAL A 71 4.79 4.93 1.67
CA VAL A 71 5.37 5.43 0.42
C VAL A 71 6.58 6.31 0.75
N LYS A 72 7.69 6.06 0.05
CA LYS A 72 8.89 6.91 0.12
C LYS A 72 9.32 7.32 -1.28
N ALA A 73 9.90 8.51 -1.40
CA ALA A 73 10.52 8.93 -2.65
C ALA A 73 11.75 8.05 -2.95
N ALA A 74 12.73 8.05 -2.05
CA ALA A 74 14.02 7.37 -2.23
C ALA A 74 14.51 6.55 -1.02
N ASP A 75 13.93 6.73 0.16
CA ASP A 75 14.41 6.06 1.37
C ASP A 75 14.11 4.55 1.33
N THR A 76 15.16 3.75 1.43
CA THR A 76 15.13 2.29 1.43
C THR A 76 15.38 1.70 2.81
N HIS A 77 15.65 2.52 3.83
CA HIS A 77 15.64 2.06 5.21
C HIS A 77 14.20 1.80 5.66
N LEU A 78 13.93 0.56 6.10
CA LEU A 78 12.60 0.20 6.59
C LEU A 78 12.22 1.05 7.80
N SER A 79 11.08 1.71 7.69
CA SER A 79 10.46 2.46 8.78
C SER A 79 10.09 1.55 9.95
N SER A 80 10.46 1.98 11.17
CA SER A 80 10.06 1.29 12.40
C SER A 80 8.56 1.41 12.66
N ALA A 81 7.90 2.45 12.12
CA ALA A 81 6.45 2.61 12.22
C ALA A 81 5.72 1.50 11.46
N LEU A 82 6.21 1.12 10.27
CA LEU A 82 5.64 0.05 9.47
C LEU A 82 5.67 -1.30 10.21
N ALA A 83 6.80 -1.65 10.82
CA ALA A 83 6.93 -2.85 11.66
C ALA A 83 6.01 -2.80 12.89
N HIS A 84 5.95 -1.65 13.57
CA HIS A 84 5.09 -1.44 14.72
C HIS A 84 3.60 -1.65 14.36
N PHE A 85 3.13 -1.03 13.27
CA PHE A 85 1.73 -1.16 12.86
C PHE A 85 1.40 -2.56 12.32
N GLN A 86 2.34 -3.25 11.67
CA GLN A 86 2.12 -4.64 11.27
C GLN A 86 1.88 -5.53 12.49
N ALA A 87 2.73 -5.42 13.52
CA ALA A 87 2.55 -6.17 14.76
C ALA A 87 1.25 -5.82 15.50
N ARG A 88 0.83 -4.55 15.45
CA ARG A 88 -0.40 -4.06 16.11
C ARG A 88 -1.69 -4.48 15.40
N THR A 89 -1.68 -4.50 14.07
CA THR A 89 -2.85 -4.82 13.25
C THR A 89 -2.98 -6.31 12.96
N GLY A 90 -1.86 -7.04 13.00
CA GLY A 90 -1.82 -8.43 12.54
C GLY A 90 -1.89 -8.57 11.01
N ALA A 91 -1.62 -7.49 10.26
CA ALA A 91 -1.62 -7.52 8.80
C ALA A 91 -0.61 -8.55 8.27
N ALA A 92 -1.05 -9.37 7.32
CA ALA A 92 -0.23 -10.44 6.74
C ALA A 92 1.03 -9.90 6.04
N HIS A 93 0.93 -8.70 5.45
CA HIS A 93 2.04 -8.06 4.74
C HIS A 93 2.22 -6.59 5.11
N ALA A 94 3.43 -6.07 4.91
CA ALA A 94 3.72 -4.66 5.07
C ALA A 94 4.78 -4.23 4.05
N PHE A 95 4.52 -3.13 3.34
CA PHE A 95 5.32 -2.69 2.21
C PHE A 95 5.77 -1.25 2.37
N GLN A 96 7.09 -1.01 2.23
CA GLN A 96 7.64 0.31 1.98
C GLN A 96 7.81 0.46 0.47
N VAL A 97 6.91 1.21 -0.16
CA VAL A 97 6.87 1.44 -1.60
C VAL A 97 7.78 2.62 -1.95
N VAL A 98 8.87 2.35 -2.66
CA VAL A 98 9.88 3.37 -3.01
C VAL A 98 9.83 3.69 -4.50
N SER A 99 9.74 4.97 -4.84
CA SER A 99 9.59 5.42 -6.23
C SER A 99 10.90 5.44 -7.01
N GLU A 100 12.01 5.81 -6.36
CA GLU A 100 13.32 6.02 -6.98
C GLU A 100 14.25 4.81 -6.87
N ILE A 101 13.70 3.59 -6.93
CA ILE A 101 14.51 2.36 -7.00
C ILE A 101 14.24 1.56 -8.27
N PRO A 102 15.24 0.82 -8.79
CA PRO A 102 15.07 -0.02 -9.96
C PRO A 102 13.94 -1.05 -9.79
N TYR A 103 13.25 -1.35 -10.89
CA TYR A 103 12.25 -2.42 -10.91
C TYR A 103 12.91 -3.78 -10.62
N VAL A 104 12.26 -4.59 -9.78
CA VAL A 104 12.67 -5.96 -9.46
C VAL A 104 11.50 -6.90 -9.72
N SER A 105 11.71 -7.95 -10.50
CA SER A 105 10.70 -8.98 -10.81
C SER A 105 10.64 -10.07 -9.75
N ALA A 106 10.33 -9.71 -8.50
CA ALA A 106 10.06 -10.65 -7.41
C ALA A 106 8.61 -10.53 -6.94
N ASP A 107 7.99 -11.63 -6.47
CA ASP A 107 6.69 -11.60 -5.82
C ASP A 107 6.87 -11.07 -4.39
N CYS A 108 6.29 -9.89 -4.10
CA CYS A 108 6.40 -9.26 -2.79
C CYS A 108 5.42 -9.84 -1.77
N PHE A 109 4.35 -10.51 -2.19
CA PHE A 109 3.39 -11.14 -1.29
C PHE A 109 3.85 -12.54 -0.84
N ALA A 110 4.80 -13.16 -1.56
CA ALA A 110 5.39 -14.45 -1.19
C ALA A 110 6.32 -14.38 0.04
N ALA A 111 6.87 -13.21 0.35
CA ALA A 111 7.78 -13.04 1.48
C ALA A 111 6.97 -12.90 2.79
N GLY A 112 6.96 -13.97 3.59
CA GLY A 112 6.12 -14.12 4.76
C GLY A 112 6.42 -13.12 5.89
N GLY A 113 5.41 -12.31 6.22
CA GLY A 113 5.20 -11.69 7.54
C GLY A 113 6.16 -10.58 7.98
N ARG A 114 7.17 -10.20 7.19
CA ARG A 114 8.09 -9.10 7.53
C ARG A 114 7.84 -7.89 6.63
N PRO A 115 8.14 -6.66 7.09
CA PRO A 115 8.12 -5.48 6.24
C PRO A 115 9.14 -5.59 5.11
N LEU A 116 8.74 -5.19 3.90
CA LEU A 116 9.57 -5.28 2.69
C LEU A 116 9.64 -3.96 1.96
N VAL A 117 10.82 -3.62 1.44
CA VAL A 117 10.99 -2.51 0.52
C VAL A 117 10.67 -3.01 -0.89
N VAL A 118 9.76 -2.33 -1.58
CA VAL A 118 9.30 -2.71 -2.92
C VAL A 118 9.34 -1.52 -3.88
N PRO A 119 9.80 -1.69 -5.13
CA PRO A 119 9.72 -0.63 -6.12
C PRO A 119 8.26 -0.29 -6.43
N ALA A 120 7.92 1.00 -6.52
CA ALA A 120 6.56 1.44 -6.86
C ALA A 120 6.05 0.81 -8.16
N ARG A 121 6.89 0.75 -9.19
CA ARG A 121 6.55 0.10 -10.47
C ARG A 121 6.18 -1.37 -10.31
N ARG A 122 6.84 -2.10 -9.40
CA ARG A 122 6.55 -3.53 -9.14
C ARG A 122 5.29 -3.70 -8.30
N PHE A 123 5.14 -2.89 -7.26
CA PHE A 123 3.97 -2.92 -6.39
C PHE A 123 2.69 -2.70 -7.19
N LEU A 124 2.64 -1.62 -7.97
CA LEU A 124 1.48 -1.22 -8.75
C LEU A 124 1.13 -2.20 -9.89
N SER A 125 2.14 -2.87 -10.47
CA SER A 125 1.93 -3.92 -11.47
C SER A 125 1.18 -5.12 -10.89
N HIS A 126 1.52 -5.58 -9.68
CA HIS A 126 0.82 -6.69 -9.04
C HIS A 126 -0.57 -6.31 -8.55
N SER A 127 -0.72 -5.09 -8.01
CA SER A 127 -2.03 -4.59 -7.60
C SER A 127 -3.02 -4.57 -8.77
N CYS A 128 -2.52 -4.44 -10.00
CA CYS A 128 -3.32 -4.32 -11.22
C CYS A 128 -3.51 -5.64 -11.98
N CYS A 129 -2.52 -6.55 -11.99
CA CYS A 129 -2.49 -7.63 -12.99
C CYS A 129 -2.82 -9.04 -12.49
N GLU A 130 -2.48 -9.46 -11.26
CA GLU A 130 -2.75 -10.85 -10.84
C GLU A 130 -2.35 -11.03 -9.36
N THR A 131 -3.29 -10.87 -8.43
CA THR A 131 -3.15 -11.26 -7.01
C THR A 131 -3.74 -12.64 -6.74
N TRP A 132 -3.87 -13.48 -7.77
CA TRP A 132 -4.57 -14.76 -7.68
C TRP A 132 -3.96 -15.73 -6.66
N SER A 133 -2.64 -15.69 -6.41
CA SER A 133 -2.00 -16.56 -5.39
C SER A 133 -2.03 -15.99 -3.96
N ALA A 134 -2.02 -14.68 -3.78
CA ALA A 134 -2.02 -14.05 -2.45
C ALA A 134 -3.43 -13.94 -1.83
N ALA A 135 -4.48 -13.97 -2.66
CA ALA A 135 -5.87 -13.93 -2.22
C ALA A 135 -6.47 -15.32 -1.89
N THR A 136 -5.78 -16.42 -2.17
CA THR A 136 -6.26 -17.79 -1.88
C THR A 136 -5.45 -18.52 -0.81
N SER A 137 -4.42 -17.88 -0.25
CA SER A 137 -3.57 -18.45 0.82
C SER A 137 -3.95 -17.92 2.20
#